data_AF-A0A2M7RT88-F1
#
_entry.id   AF-A0A2M7RT88-F1
#
_cell.length_a   1.000
_cell.length_b   1.000
_cell.length_c   1.000
_cell.angle_alpha   90.00
_cell.angle_beta   90.00
_cell.angle_gamma   90.00
#
_symmetry.space_group_name_H-M   'P 1'
#
loop_
_entity.id
_entity.type
_entity.pdbx_description
1 polymer ?
#
loop_
_entity_poly.entity_id
_entity_poly.type
_entity_poly.pdbx_seq_one_letter_code
_entity_poly.pdbx_strand_id
1 'polypeptide(L)'
;SSSIPFTNDDKVKYNLDEASLKKVQFFVSRDIILQRGERTNEAQEFDKDGKLIISSSATLDEIFIKEGTPGVLVKMIDGNKLAISFDAVDDNKYLVFGDPNNRGRYNLMGAEWNNGKGKISYGGKVYYVMPGGAGAYLKYKMKKVNDNRKSQSTVKGRKVN
;
A
#
# COMPACT_ATOMS: atom_id res chain seq x y z
N SER A 1 -2.92 -10.20 17.74
CA SER A 1 -2.19 -8.91 17.80
C SER A 1 -2.89 -7.87 16.97
N SER A 2 -3.07 -6.67 17.52
CA SER A 2 -3.39 -5.47 16.77
C SER A 2 -2.28 -5.15 15.76
N SER A 3 -2.65 -4.57 14.62
CA SER A 3 -1.66 -4.04 13.68
C SER A 3 -1.21 -2.65 14.14
N ILE A 4 0.07 -2.35 13.94
CA ILE A 4 0.68 -1.06 14.28
C ILE A 4 1.15 -0.38 13.00
N PRO A 5 1.30 0.96 12.98
CA PRO A 5 1.84 1.64 11.81
C PRO A 5 3.25 1.16 11.47
N PHE A 6 3.53 0.99 10.19
CA PHE A 6 4.88 0.74 9.70
C PHE A 6 5.63 2.07 9.57
N THR A 7 6.83 2.14 10.12
CA THR A 7 7.64 3.37 10.20
C THR A 7 9.06 3.16 9.68
N ASN A 8 9.74 4.25 9.33
CA ASN A 8 11.14 4.15 8.93
C ASN A 8 12.04 3.77 10.12
N ASP A 9 11.71 4.22 11.33
CA ASP A 9 12.40 3.83 12.55
C ASP A 9 12.37 2.31 12.76
N ASP A 10 11.21 1.67 12.55
CA ASP A 10 11.11 0.20 12.59
C ASP A 10 11.96 -0.45 11.50
N LYS A 11 11.90 0.07 10.26
CA LYS A 11 12.68 -0.45 9.14
C LYS A 11 14.18 -0.45 9.46
N VAL A 12 14.70 0.65 10.00
CA VAL A 12 16.11 0.81 10.38
C VAL A 12 16.45 -0.07 11.58
N LYS A 13 15.66 0.02 12.65
CA LYS A 13 15.90 -0.69 13.92
C LYS A 13 15.94 -2.21 13.75
N TYR A 14 15.12 -2.76 12.87
CA TYR A 14 15.04 -4.19 12.62
C TYR A 14 15.79 -4.63 11.36
N ASN A 15 16.56 -3.74 10.73
CA ASN A 15 17.33 -3.98 9.52
C ASN A 15 16.50 -4.63 8.40
N LEU A 16 15.30 -4.09 8.15
CA LEU A 16 14.37 -4.63 7.18
C LEU A 16 14.76 -4.18 5.75
N ASP A 17 15.62 -4.99 5.13
CA ASP A 17 15.95 -4.89 3.71
C ASP A 17 14.78 -5.35 2.81
N GLU A 18 14.92 -5.20 1.50
CA GLU A 18 13.86 -5.59 0.55
C GLU A 18 13.47 -7.07 0.69
N ALA A 19 14.46 -7.96 0.82
CA ALA A 19 14.24 -9.40 0.94
C ALA A 19 13.43 -9.75 2.20
N SER A 20 13.68 -9.06 3.31
CA SER A 20 12.93 -9.20 4.56
C SER A 20 11.55 -8.57 4.46
N LEU A 21 11.42 -7.40 3.84
CA LEU A 21 10.14 -6.72 3.65
C LEU A 21 9.19 -7.49 2.72
N LYS A 22 9.71 -8.24 1.74
CA LYS A 22 8.90 -9.16 0.92
C LYS A 22 8.23 -10.29 1.73
N LYS A 23 8.70 -10.56 2.94
CA LYS A 23 8.11 -11.53 3.88
C LYS A 23 7.10 -10.90 4.84
N VAL A 24 6.95 -9.57 4.83
CA VAL A 24 6.03 -8.85 5.71
C VAL A 24 4.66 -8.73 5.07
N GLN A 25 3.63 -9.14 5.80
CA GLN A 25 2.24 -8.82 5.43
C GLN A 25 1.91 -7.40 5.90
N PHE A 26 1.65 -6.51 4.94
CA PHE A 26 1.15 -5.17 5.20
C PHE A 26 -0.39 -5.14 5.19
N PHE A 27 -0.94 -4.09 5.79
CA PHE A 27 -2.37 -3.80 5.81
C PHE A 27 -2.58 -2.30 5.62
N VAL A 28 -3.61 -1.92 4.87
CA VAL A 28 -3.98 -0.51 4.76
C VAL A 28 -4.71 -0.02 6.02
N SER A 29 -4.47 1.22 6.42
CA SER A 29 -5.04 1.80 7.65
C SER A 29 -6.46 2.33 7.56
N ARG A 30 -7.01 2.48 6.35
CA ARG A 30 -8.37 2.94 6.08
C ARG A 30 -8.76 2.57 4.64
N ASP A 31 -10.04 2.72 4.32
CA ASP A 31 -10.54 2.55 2.95
C ASP A 31 -9.83 3.49 1.95
N ILE A 32 -9.49 2.93 0.79
CA ILE A 32 -9.03 3.65 -0.40
C ILE A 32 -10.00 3.31 -1.53
N ILE A 33 -10.57 4.33 -2.16
CA ILE A 33 -11.43 4.18 -3.33
C ILE A 33 -10.69 4.82 -4.50
N LEU A 34 -10.42 4.02 -5.53
CA LEU A 34 -9.84 4.47 -6.78
C LEU A 34 -10.94 4.61 -7.82
N GLN A 35 -10.96 5.73 -8.53
CA GLN A 35 -11.89 5.97 -9.63
C GLN A 35 -11.15 6.34 -10.91
N ARG A 36 -11.59 5.75 -12.01
CA ARG A 36 -11.18 6.14 -13.37
C ARG A 36 -12.44 6.27 -14.21
N GLY A 37 -12.68 7.47 -14.73
CA GLY A 37 -13.72 7.70 -15.74
C GLY A 37 -13.12 7.63 -17.14
N GLU A 38 -13.77 6.92 -18.05
CA GLU A 38 -13.48 6.97 -19.48
C GLU A 38 -14.74 7.47 -20.20
N ARG A 39 -14.60 8.50 -21.03
CA ARG A 39 -15.63 8.88 -21.99
C ARG A 39 -15.27 8.21 -23.30
N THR A 40 -16.21 7.47 -23.88
CA THR A 40 -16.06 7.00 -25.26
C THR A 40 -16.30 8.18 -26.21
N ASN A 41 -15.70 8.11 -27.39
CA ASN A 41 -15.97 9.08 -28.44
C ASN A 41 -17.45 9.03 -28.81
N GLU A 42 -18.02 10.18 -29.18
CA GLU A 42 -19.37 10.26 -29.72
C GLU A 42 -19.46 9.37 -30.97
N ALA A 43 -20.37 8.40 -30.94
CA ALA A 43 -20.71 7.59 -32.10
C ALA A 43 -21.87 8.24 -32.84
N GLN A 44 -21.70 8.38 -34.16
CA GLN A 44 -22.72 8.89 -35.06
C GLN A 44 -23.24 7.74 -35.91
N GLU A 45 -24.53 7.49 -35.84
CA GLU A 45 -25.23 6.50 -36.67
C GLU A 45 -26.47 7.13 -37.28
N PHE A 46 -27.02 6.51 -38.32
CA PHE A 46 -28.32 6.88 -38.86
C PHE A 46 -29.29 5.73 -38.63
N ASP A 47 -30.49 6.03 -38.14
CA ASP A 47 -31.53 5.01 -38.05
C ASP A 47 -32.11 4.65 -39.44
N LYS A 48 -33.06 3.71 -39.46
CA LYS A 48 -33.68 3.19 -40.68
C LYS A 48 -34.43 4.26 -41.48
N ASP A 49 -34.77 5.38 -40.83
CA ASP A 49 -35.48 6.51 -41.40
C ASP A 49 -34.52 7.66 -41.78
N GLY A 50 -33.20 7.46 -41.64
CA GLY A 50 -32.17 8.44 -41.99
C GLY A 50 -31.99 9.54 -40.94
N LYS A 51 -32.45 9.34 -39.70
CA LYS A 51 -32.23 10.28 -38.60
C LYS A 51 -30.86 10.04 -37.96
N LEU A 52 -30.08 11.11 -37.83
CA LEU A 52 -28.81 11.09 -37.10
C LEU A 52 -29.05 10.77 -35.61
N ILE A 53 -28.45 9.69 -35.13
CA ILE A 53 -28.34 9.31 -33.73
C ILE A 53 -26.92 9.61 -33.27
N ILE A 54 -26.80 10.43 -32.23
CA ILE A 54 -25.54 10.66 -31.52
C ILE A 54 -25.62 9.90 -30.20
N SER A 55 -24.69 8.99 -29.97
CA SER A 55 -24.58 8.29 -28.69
C SER A 55 -23.21 8.53 -28.06
N SER A 56 -23.20 8.78 -26.75
CA SER A 56 -21.99 8.85 -25.95
C SER A 56 -22.16 7.91 -24.77
N SER A 57 -21.15 7.09 -24.47
CA SER A 57 -21.13 6.31 -23.23
C SER A 57 -20.00 6.78 -22.32
N ALA A 58 -20.27 6.78 -21.02
CA ALA A 58 -19.26 7.02 -20.00
C ALA A 58 -19.17 5.78 -19.13
N THR A 59 -17.97 5.24 -18.96
CA THR A 59 -17.71 4.18 -18.00
C THR A 59 -17.00 4.77 -16.80
N LEU A 60 -17.42 4.34 -15.61
CA LEU A 60 -16.75 4.64 -14.35
C LEU A 60 -16.24 3.31 -13.78
N ASP A 61 -14.92 3.17 -13.71
CA ASP A 61 -14.26 2.06 -13.06
C ASP A 61 -13.92 2.44 -11.62
N GLU A 62 -14.34 1.61 -10.66
CA GLU A 62 -14.15 1.83 -9.23
C GLU A 62 -13.47 0.62 -8.58
N ILE A 63 -12.39 0.88 -7.84
CA ILE A 63 -11.67 -0.15 -7.08
C ILE A 63 -11.71 0.21 -5.61
N PHE A 64 -12.22 -0.71 -4.79
CA PHE A 64 -12.34 -0.56 -3.35
C PHE A 64 -11.26 -1.40 -2.64
N ILE A 65 -10.33 -0.72 -1.97
CA ILE A 65 -9.35 -1.35 -1.08
C ILE A 65 -9.75 -1.00 0.34
N LYS A 66 -10.40 -1.96 1.02
CA LYS A 66 -10.97 -1.75 2.36
C LYS A 66 -9.89 -1.67 3.43
N GLU A 67 -10.20 -1.01 4.54
CA GLU A 67 -9.34 -1.03 5.72
C GLU A 67 -8.95 -2.47 6.08
N GLY A 68 -7.65 -2.69 6.32
CA GLY A 68 -7.17 -4.01 6.70
C GLY A 68 -7.02 -4.99 5.54
N THR A 69 -7.23 -4.58 4.28
CA THR A 69 -6.88 -5.42 3.13
C THR A 69 -5.38 -5.76 3.19
N PRO A 70 -5.03 -7.07 3.12
CA PRO A 70 -3.64 -7.51 3.13
C PRO A 70 -2.93 -7.11 1.84
N GLY A 71 -1.71 -6.59 1.95
CA GLY A 71 -0.86 -6.28 0.81
C GLY A 71 0.58 -6.75 0.99
N VAL A 72 1.27 -6.95 -0.14
CA VAL A 72 2.64 -7.45 -0.23
C VAL A 72 3.55 -6.45 -0.91
N LEU A 73 4.84 -6.47 -0.56
CA LEU A 73 5.84 -5.63 -1.21
C LEU A 73 6.15 -6.14 -2.61
N VAL A 74 5.90 -5.32 -3.63
CA VAL A 74 6.31 -5.58 -5.02
C VAL A 74 7.78 -5.18 -5.21
N LYS A 75 8.13 -3.95 -4.80
CA LYS A 75 9.49 -3.40 -4.90
C LYS A 75 9.70 -2.24 -3.94
N MET A 76 10.95 -2.02 -3.54
CA MET A 76 11.35 -0.75 -2.93
C MET A 76 11.52 0.32 -4.01
N ILE A 77 11.31 1.57 -3.62
CA ILE A 77 11.54 2.74 -4.45
C ILE A 77 12.39 3.72 -3.64
N ASP A 78 13.26 4.47 -4.31
CA ASP A 78 14.13 5.47 -3.70
C ASP A 78 13.36 6.52 -2.88
N GLY A 79 14.02 6.99 -1.82
CA GLY A 79 13.47 7.99 -0.91
C GLY A 79 12.40 7.44 0.03
N ASN A 80 12.68 6.29 0.67
CA ASN A 80 11.81 5.63 1.66
C ASN A 80 10.39 5.38 1.15
N LYS A 81 10.29 4.77 -0.04
CA LYS A 81 9.03 4.42 -0.67
C LYS A 81 8.94 2.91 -0.91
N LEU A 82 7.74 2.39 -0.84
CA LEU A 82 7.40 0.99 -1.07
C LEU A 82 6.23 0.92 -2.04
N ALA A 83 6.34 0.08 -3.07
CA ALA A 83 5.22 -0.31 -3.90
C ALA A 83 4.53 -1.53 -3.28
N ILE A 84 3.30 -1.36 -2.79
CA ILE A 84 2.52 -2.42 -2.16
C ILE A 84 1.35 -2.79 -3.06
N SER A 85 1.26 -4.06 -3.44
CA SER A 85 0.08 -4.61 -4.12
C SER A 85 -0.91 -5.14 -3.08
N PHE A 86 -2.18 -4.79 -3.26
CA PHE A 86 -3.32 -5.34 -2.53
C PHE A 86 -4.20 -6.21 -3.45
N ASP A 87 -3.85 -6.33 -4.73
CA ASP A 87 -4.51 -7.24 -5.65
C ASP A 87 -4.02 -8.66 -5.37
N ALA A 88 -4.92 -9.64 -5.50
CA ALA A 88 -4.62 -11.02 -5.15
C ALA A 88 -3.71 -11.73 -6.17
N VAL A 89 -3.59 -11.20 -7.39
CA VAL A 89 -2.92 -11.90 -8.51
C VAL A 89 -1.99 -11.01 -9.34
N ASP A 90 -2.21 -9.70 -9.39
CA ASP A 90 -1.47 -8.80 -10.29
C ASP A 90 -0.53 -7.85 -9.53
N ASP A 91 0.78 -8.13 -9.60
CA ASP A 91 1.82 -7.30 -8.98
C ASP A 91 1.98 -5.92 -9.65
N ASN A 92 1.42 -5.69 -10.85
CA ASN A 92 1.44 -4.36 -11.48
C ASN A 92 0.38 -3.42 -10.86
N LYS A 93 -0.56 -3.96 -10.10
CA LYS A 93 -1.63 -3.23 -9.42
C LYS A 93 -1.21 -2.87 -8.00
N TYR A 94 -0.23 -1.99 -7.90
CA TYR A 94 0.29 -1.51 -6.63
C TYR A 94 -0.03 -0.03 -6.38
N LEU A 95 -0.05 0.32 -5.10
CA LEU A 95 -0.01 1.70 -4.61
C LEU A 95 1.36 1.98 -4.03
N VAL A 96 1.82 3.24 -4.13
CA VAL A 96 3.08 3.66 -3.52
C VAL A 96 2.78 4.26 -2.16
N PHE A 97 3.47 3.77 -1.14
CA PHE A 97 3.47 4.35 0.20
C PHE A 97 4.88 4.81 0.55
N GLY A 98 5.01 5.92 1.25
CA GLY A 98 6.32 6.43 1.58
C GLY A 98 6.35 7.35 2.79
N ASP A 99 7.56 7.53 3.28
CA ASP A 99 7.89 8.53 4.29
C ASP A 99 9.12 9.33 3.83
N PRO A 100 9.01 10.11 2.75
CA PRO A 100 10.17 10.74 2.10
C PRO A 100 10.88 11.76 3.00
N ASN A 101 10.17 12.31 3.99
CA ASN A 101 10.69 13.32 4.92
C ASN A 101 10.95 12.75 6.32
N ASN A 102 10.91 11.43 6.49
CA ASN A 102 11.12 10.73 7.76
C ASN A 102 10.24 11.26 8.91
N ARG A 103 8.95 11.50 8.61
CA ARG A 103 7.94 12.04 9.54
C ARG A 103 7.18 10.96 10.30
N GLY A 104 7.56 9.69 10.12
CA GLY A 104 7.08 8.55 10.89
C GLY A 104 6.55 7.44 10.00
N ARG A 105 5.28 7.56 9.59
CA ARG A 105 4.53 6.46 8.95
C ARG A 105 4.63 6.51 7.43
N TYR A 106 4.59 5.34 6.79
CA TYR A 106 4.52 5.23 5.33
C TYR A 106 3.10 5.56 4.84
N ASN A 107 2.88 6.80 4.39
CA ASN A 107 1.59 7.32 3.91
C ASN A 107 1.40 7.07 2.43
N LEU A 108 0.14 7.01 1.97
CA LEU A 108 -0.21 6.86 0.56
C LEU A 108 0.35 8.04 -0.24
N MET A 109 1.08 7.73 -1.30
CA MET A 109 1.69 8.69 -2.20
C MET A 109 0.84 8.85 -3.46
N GLY A 110 0.80 10.07 -3.97
CA GLY A 110 0.18 10.41 -5.25
C GLY A 110 1.08 11.34 -6.03
N ALA A 111 0.94 11.33 -7.36
CA ALA A 111 1.65 12.27 -8.24
C ALA A 111 1.18 13.71 -8.00
N GLU A 112 -0.12 13.88 -7.81
CA GLU A 112 -0.77 15.17 -7.57
C GLU A 112 -1.90 14.98 -6.55
N TRP A 113 -2.12 15.98 -5.70
CA TRP A 113 -3.25 16.02 -4.77
C TRP A 113 -4.01 17.34 -4.91
N ASN A 114 -5.33 17.28 -5.05
CA ASN A 114 -6.20 18.45 -5.10
C ASN A 114 -7.49 18.15 -4.32
N ASN A 115 -7.81 18.95 -3.31
CA ASN A 115 -9.01 18.80 -2.46
C ASN A 115 -9.24 17.36 -1.95
N GLY A 116 -8.18 16.69 -1.50
CA GLY A 116 -8.23 15.32 -0.99
C GLY A 116 -8.36 14.22 -2.06
N LYS A 117 -8.45 14.60 -3.34
CA LYS A 117 -8.38 13.69 -4.49
C LYS A 117 -6.94 13.55 -4.97
N GLY A 118 -6.45 12.32 -5.13
CA GLY A 118 -5.05 12.05 -5.46
C GLY A 118 -4.90 11.35 -6.80
N LYS A 119 -4.07 11.87 -7.71
CA LYS A 119 -3.76 11.21 -8.98
C LYS A 119 -2.67 10.16 -8.78
N ILE A 120 -2.93 8.92 -9.19
CA ILE A 120 -2.01 7.79 -9.03
C ILE A 120 -1.93 6.94 -10.31
N SER A 121 -0.86 6.15 -10.42
CA SER A 121 -0.77 5.07 -11.41
C SER A 121 -1.06 3.74 -10.72
N TYR A 122 -1.93 2.93 -11.32
CA TYR A 122 -2.33 1.62 -10.81
C TYR A 122 -2.60 0.67 -11.99
N GLY A 123 -1.86 -0.43 -12.11
CA GLY A 123 -2.02 -1.37 -13.23
C GLY A 123 -1.76 -0.73 -14.61
N GLY A 124 -0.80 0.19 -14.71
CA GLY A 124 -0.49 0.93 -15.95
C GLY A 124 -1.52 1.99 -16.35
N LYS A 125 -2.54 2.20 -15.52
CA LYS A 125 -3.65 3.12 -15.76
C LYS A 125 -3.62 4.25 -14.73
N VAL A 126 -4.04 5.45 -15.14
CA VAL A 126 -4.22 6.58 -14.22
C VAL A 126 -5.57 6.44 -13.53
N TYR A 127 -5.56 6.46 -12.19
CA TYR A 127 -6.73 6.51 -11.33
C TYR A 127 -6.66 7.72 -10.41
N TYR A 128 -7.79 8.06 -9.82
CA TYR A 128 -7.89 9.05 -8.77
C TYR A 128 -8.34 8.41 -7.46
N VAL A 129 -7.54 8.57 -6.42
CA VAL A 129 -7.93 8.32 -5.03
C VAL A 129 -8.98 9.33 -4.64
N MET A 130 -10.12 8.87 -4.13
CA MET A 130 -11.21 9.73 -3.69
C MET A 130 -10.97 10.32 -2.29
N PRO A 131 -11.62 11.46 -1.95
CA PRO A 131 -11.57 12.03 -0.61
C PRO A 131 -11.85 10.97 0.47
N GLY A 132 -11.06 11.00 1.54
CA GLY A 132 -11.05 9.99 2.60
C GLY A 132 -9.84 9.04 2.53
N GLY A 133 -9.41 8.68 1.31
CA GLY A 133 -8.24 7.81 1.09
C GLY A 133 -6.88 8.50 1.27
N ALA A 134 -6.82 9.83 1.15
CA ALA A 134 -5.57 10.61 1.20
C ALA A 134 -4.71 10.39 2.46
N GLY A 135 -5.36 10.08 3.59
CA GLY A 135 -4.70 9.82 4.87
C GLY A 135 -4.35 8.35 5.12
N ALA A 136 -4.46 7.49 4.12
CA ALA A 136 -4.12 6.07 4.27
C ALA A 136 -2.62 5.88 4.49
N TYR A 137 -2.27 4.89 5.32
CA TYR A 137 -0.89 4.54 5.63
C TYR A 137 -0.76 3.04 5.87
N LEU A 138 0.47 2.53 5.82
CA LEU A 138 0.75 1.11 6.03
C LEU A 138 0.76 0.73 7.52
N LYS A 139 0.14 -0.41 7.81
CA LYS A 139 0.22 -1.12 9.09
C LYS A 139 0.85 -2.50 8.87
N TYR A 140 1.42 -3.07 9.92
CA TYR A 140 1.91 -4.45 9.96
C TYR A 140 1.72 -5.03 11.36
N LYS A 141 1.89 -6.35 11.50
CA LYS A 141 1.79 -7.04 12.79
C LYS A 141 3.18 -7.42 13.26
N MET A 142 3.53 -7.02 14.48
CA MET A 142 4.71 -7.50 15.18
C MET A 142 4.34 -8.47 16.30
N LYS A 143 5.20 -9.46 16.52
CA LYS A 143 5.18 -10.32 17.71
C LYS A 143 6.58 -10.33 18.30
N LYS A 144 6.72 -9.81 19.53
CA LYS A 144 7.98 -9.92 20.28
C LYS A 144 7.98 -11.27 21.00
N VAL A 145 8.98 -12.10 20.72
CA VAL A 145 9.23 -13.33 21.47
C VAL A 145 10.48 -13.08 22.31
N ASN A 146 10.34 -13.14 23.64
CA ASN A 146 11.49 -13.09 24.54
C ASN A 146 11.93 -14.54 24.82
N ASP A 147 13.00 -15.00 24.18
CA ASP A 147 13.66 -16.27 24.53
C ASP A 147 14.76 -15.98 25.57
N ASN A 148 14.41 -16.07 26.85
CA ASN A 148 15.38 -15.87 27.94
C ASN A 148 16.18 -17.16 28.15
N ARG A 149 17.29 -17.33 27.44
CA ARG A 149 18.26 -18.41 27.74
C ARG A 149 19.11 -18.04 28.94
N LYS A 150 18.73 -18.55 30.10
CA LYS A 150 19.51 -18.43 31.34
C LYS A 150 20.47 -19.61 31.44
N SER A 151 21.76 -19.39 31.16
CA SER A 151 22.81 -20.36 31.47
C SER A 151 23.31 -20.09 32.89
N GLN A 152 23.19 -21.07 33.78
CA GLN A 152 23.64 -20.97 35.17
C GLN A 152 24.60 -22.14 35.45
N SER A 153 25.84 -21.82 35.79
CA SER A 153 26.84 -22.81 36.22
C SER A 153 27.26 -22.51 37.65
N THR A 154 27.09 -23.49 38.53
CA THR A 154 27.54 -23.41 39.93
C THR A 154 28.94 -24.00 40.04
N VAL A 155 29.91 -23.18 40.46
CA VAL A 155 31.28 -23.62 40.75
C VAL A 155 31.41 -24.01 42.23
N LYS A 156 32.11 -25.11 42.52
CA LYS A 156 32.22 -25.67 43.88
C LYS A 156 33.40 -25.11 44.70
N GLY A 157 34.19 -24.20 44.13
CA GLY A 157 35.43 -23.72 44.75
C GLY A 157 36.53 -24.79 44.83
N ARG A 158 37.73 -24.40 45.27
CA ARG A 158 38.90 -25.27 45.44
C ARG A 158 39.41 -25.13 46.87
N LYS A 159 39.85 -26.23 47.49
CA LYS A 159 40.53 -26.20 48.80
C LYS A 159 42.03 -26.35 48.61
N VAL A 160 42.78 -25.70 49.49
CA VAL A 160 44.25 -25.79 49.57
C VAL A 160 44.60 -27.04 50.38
N ASN A 161 45.60 -27.79 49.92
CA ASN A 161 46.21 -28.88 50.69
C ASN A 161 47.27 -28.32 51.64
#